data_AF-A0A7Y8NUC7-F1
#
_entry.id   AF-A0A7Y8NUC7-F1
#
_cell.length_a   1.000
_cell.length_b   1.000
_cell.length_c   1.000
_cell.angle_alpha   90.00
_cell.angle_beta   90.00
_cell.angle_gamma   90.00
#
_symmetry.space_group_name_H-M   'P 1'
#
loop_
_entity.id
_entity.type
_entity.pdbx_description
1 polymer ?
#
loop_
_entity_poly.entity_id
_entity_poly.type
_entity_poly.pdbx_seq_one_letter_code
_entity_poly.pdbx_strand_id
1 'polypeptide(L)'
;MENIFSFKRFWLLVRKHANDNWKIFLISLILISATSLVTAGFDKYARMDQFYTIYLFILVLVGAIYTGSFFKNWTNSARVISLISLPASVFEKIAVIIFYTVILLIPIFTTVFYGSYFLISSESVNGSLPLSALSLKQSPLLSILLPFAFFQSLFLLIYIWFQKRQFLITLLVIITSIFIAYFLNRYYIQWLTGNTRVGIYPFELFHSRVEYHKIRNGCEITSDLIANMNILIYSIMTILFYIASYFKLKEKEI
;
A
#
# COMPACT_ATOMS: atom_id res chain seq x y z
N MET A 1 5.60 -13.43 -33.64
CA MET A 1 4.79 -12.21 -33.49
C MET A 1 5.43 -11.34 -32.43
N GLU A 2 5.83 -10.14 -32.79
CA GLU A 2 6.56 -9.25 -31.88
C GLU A 2 5.65 -8.81 -30.73
N ASN A 3 5.96 -9.28 -29.53
CA ASN A 3 5.23 -8.98 -28.29
C ASN A 3 5.67 -7.62 -27.73
N ILE A 4 5.79 -6.62 -28.61
CA ILE A 4 6.25 -5.27 -28.29
C ILE A 4 5.09 -4.51 -27.67
N PHE A 5 5.36 -3.74 -26.62
CA PHE A 5 4.39 -2.88 -25.96
C PHE A 5 3.75 -1.90 -26.95
N SER A 6 2.41 -1.82 -26.94
CA SER A 6 1.65 -0.85 -27.73
C SER A 6 0.78 -0.01 -26.80
N PHE A 7 1.05 1.30 -26.78
CA PHE A 7 0.28 2.24 -25.95
C PHE A 7 -1.22 2.27 -26.31
N LYS A 8 -1.55 2.09 -27.60
CA LYS A 8 -2.95 2.03 -28.05
C LYS A 8 -3.69 0.83 -27.45
N ARG A 9 -3.06 -0.36 -27.42
CA ARG A 9 -3.64 -1.56 -26.81
C ARG A 9 -3.75 -1.41 -25.30
N PHE A 10 -2.69 -0.91 -24.66
CA PHE A 10 -2.68 -0.60 -23.24
C PHE A 10 -3.87 0.29 -22.85
N TRP A 11 -4.08 1.40 -23.56
CA TRP A 11 -5.18 2.32 -23.25
C TRP A 11 -6.57 1.70 -23.48
N LEU A 12 -6.73 0.86 -24.50
CA LEU A 12 -7.98 0.10 -24.71
C LEU A 12 -8.25 -0.85 -23.54
N LEU A 13 -7.22 -1.51 -23.00
CA LEU A 13 -7.36 -2.37 -21.81
C LEU A 13 -7.73 -1.56 -20.58
N VAL A 14 -7.12 -0.38 -20.38
CA VAL A 14 -7.46 0.54 -19.29
C VAL A 14 -8.93 0.92 -19.39
N ARG A 15 -9.38 1.45 -20.54
CA ARG A 15 -10.78 1.88 -20.73
C ARG A 15 -11.77 0.73 -20.52
N LYS A 16 -11.47 -0.45 -21.04
CA LYS A 16 -12.29 -1.65 -20.82
C LYS A 16 -12.37 -1.98 -19.34
N HIS A 17 -11.23 -1.99 -18.64
CA HIS A 17 -11.18 -2.32 -17.22
C HIS A 17 -11.96 -1.33 -16.36
N ALA A 18 -11.84 -0.01 -16.62
CA ALA A 18 -12.64 1.01 -15.97
C ALA A 18 -14.15 0.74 -16.14
N ASN A 19 -14.57 0.45 -17.38
CA ASN A 19 -15.98 0.22 -17.69
C ASN A 19 -16.52 -1.06 -17.03
N ASP A 20 -15.71 -2.11 -16.92
CA ASP A 20 -16.13 -3.37 -16.32
C ASP A 20 -16.24 -3.28 -14.79
N ASN A 21 -15.47 -2.39 -14.14
CA ASN A 21 -15.32 -2.37 -12.68
C ASN A 21 -15.74 -1.03 -12.03
N TRP A 22 -16.39 -0.12 -12.75
CA TRP A 22 -16.82 1.20 -12.23
C TRP A 22 -17.59 1.13 -10.90
N LYS A 23 -18.46 0.12 -10.73
CA LYS A 23 -19.22 -0.08 -9.47
C LYS A 23 -18.30 -0.39 -8.29
N ILE A 24 -17.27 -1.20 -8.52
CA ILE A 24 -16.29 -1.55 -7.48
C ILE A 24 -15.52 -0.27 -7.07
N PHE A 25 -15.13 0.55 -8.05
CA PHE A 25 -14.48 1.85 -7.78
C PHE A 25 -15.35 2.80 -6.95
N LEU A 26 -16.67 2.82 -7.14
CA LEU A 26 -17.57 3.63 -6.31
C LEU A 26 -17.71 3.08 -4.89
N ILE A 27 -17.87 1.77 -4.74
CA ILE A 27 -18.03 1.12 -3.43
C ILE A 27 -16.79 1.34 -2.57
N SER A 28 -15.60 1.20 -3.14
CA SER A 28 -14.35 1.49 -2.44
C SER A 28 -14.20 2.97 -2.11
N LEU A 29 -14.64 3.90 -2.97
CA LEU A 29 -14.62 5.33 -2.67
C LEU A 29 -15.50 5.65 -1.45
N ILE A 30 -16.69 5.05 -1.39
CA ILE A 30 -17.58 5.15 -0.22
C ILE A 30 -16.88 4.56 1.01
N LEU A 31 -16.26 3.39 0.91
CA LEU A 31 -15.55 2.76 2.03
C LEU A 31 -14.40 3.64 2.53
N ILE A 32 -13.62 4.24 1.63
CA ILE A 32 -12.51 5.15 1.98
C ILE A 32 -13.07 6.38 2.68
N SER A 33 -14.16 6.98 2.18
CA SER A 33 -14.80 8.12 2.83
C SER A 33 -15.34 7.77 4.23
N ALA A 34 -16.00 6.62 4.39
CA ALA A 34 -16.56 6.22 5.67
C ALA A 34 -15.46 5.94 6.70
N THR A 35 -14.41 5.23 6.30
CA THR A 35 -13.26 4.93 7.18
C THR A 35 -12.51 6.20 7.56
N SER A 36 -12.30 7.12 6.62
CA SER A 36 -11.64 8.40 6.91
C SER A 36 -12.45 9.31 7.83
N LEU A 37 -13.78 9.38 7.69
CA LEU A 37 -14.66 10.10 8.62
C LEU A 37 -14.57 9.53 10.05
N VAL A 38 -14.57 8.20 10.18
CA VAL A 38 -14.40 7.53 11.48
C VAL A 38 -13.05 7.90 12.10
N THR A 39 -11.96 7.87 11.32
CA THR A 39 -10.63 8.20 11.82
C THR A 39 -10.50 9.67 12.23
N ALA A 40 -11.11 10.58 11.48
CA ALA A 40 -11.16 12.01 11.83
C ALA A 40 -11.93 12.26 13.13
N GLY A 41 -12.96 11.46 13.43
CA GLY A 41 -13.68 11.52 14.71
C GLY A 41 -12.81 11.19 15.93
N PHE A 42 -11.81 10.32 15.76
CA PHE A 42 -10.84 9.97 16.83
C PHE A 42 -9.72 10.99 16.99
N ASP A 43 -9.56 11.92 16.04
CA ASP A 43 -8.37 12.78 15.94
C ASP A 43 -8.23 13.80 17.08
N LYS A 44 -9.32 14.10 17.81
CA LYS A 44 -9.24 14.89 19.05
C LYS A 44 -8.25 14.32 20.08
N TYR A 45 -7.89 13.04 19.97
CA TYR A 45 -7.01 12.34 20.90
C TYR A 45 -5.77 11.72 20.23
N ALA A 46 -5.67 11.76 18.90
CA ALA A 46 -4.60 11.08 18.18
C ALA A 46 -3.38 11.98 18.00
N ARG A 47 -2.18 11.39 18.08
CA ARG A 47 -0.94 12.07 17.67
C ARG A 47 -0.83 12.04 16.14
N MET A 48 -0.19 13.05 15.55
CA MET A 48 0.04 13.15 14.09
C MET A 48 0.66 11.87 13.50
N ASP A 49 1.55 11.20 14.23
CA ASP A 49 2.19 9.96 13.76
C ASP A 49 1.20 8.80 13.65
N GLN A 50 0.20 8.75 14.54
CA GLN A 50 -0.85 7.72 14.49
C GLN A 50 -1.75 7.92 13.28
N PHE A 51 -2.03 9.17 12.90
CA PHE A 51 -2.82 9.49 11.73
C PHE A 51 -2.15 8.97 10.45
N TYR A 52 -0.84 9.19 10.32
CA TYR A 52 -0.05 8.67 9.20
C TYR A 52 -0.08 7.14 9.11
N THR A 53 0.10 6.48 10.24
CA THR A 53 0.04 5.02 10.33
C THR A 53 -1.32 4.47 9.91
N ILE A 54 -2.41 5.09 10.38
CA ILE A 54 -3.78 4.71 10.02
C ILE A 54 -4.02 4.93 8.52
N TYR A 55 -3.59 6.05 7.98
CA TYR A 55 -3.65 6.36 6.55
C TYR A 55 -2.98 5.25 5.73
N LEU A 56 -1.73 4.89 6.06
CA LEU A 56 -0.97 3.88 5.35
C LEU A 56 -1.63 2.51 5.47
N PHE A 57 -2.11 2.15 6.66
CA PHE A 57 -2.78 0.88 6.91
C PHE A 57 -4.05 0.72 6.05
N ILE A 58 -4.91 1.75 6.03
CA ILE A 58 -6.13 1.73 5.22
C ILE A 58 -5.78 1.71 3.73
N LEU A 59 -4.79 2.49 3.29
CA LEU A 59 -4.33 2.50 1.90
C LEU A 59 -3.85 1.11 1.46
N VAL A 60 -3.04 0.44 2.28
CA VAL A 60 -2.55 -0.93 2.01
C VAL A 60 -3.70 -1.94 1.96
N LEU A 61 -4.65 -1.89 2.89
CA LEU A 61 -5.82 -2.77 2.90
C LEU A 61 -6.69 -2.58 1.65
N VAL A 62 -6.97 -1.33 1.30
CA VAL A 62 -7.75 -0.98 0.11
C VAL A 62 -7.00 -1.43 -1.14
N GLY A 63 -5.70 -1.19 -1.23
CA GLY A 63 -4.83 -1.68 -2.31
C GLY A 63 -4.88 -3.21 -2.48
N ALA A 64 -4.85 -3.96 -1.37
CA ALA A 64 -4.98 -5.41 -1.38
C ALA A 64 -6.33 -5.86 -1.98
N ILE A 65 -7.44 -5.25 -1.52
CA ILE A 65 -8.80 -5.56 -2.00
C ILE A 65 -8.94 -5.23 -3.50
N TYR A 66 -8.38 -4.10 -3.94
CA TYR A 66 -8.38 -3.72 -5.35
C TYR A 66 -7.62 -4.73 -6.19
N THR A 67 -6.39 -5.06 -5.80
CA THR A 67 -5.56 -6.07 -6.47
C THR A 67 -6.31 -7.38 -6.61
N GLY A 68 -7.01 -7.81 -5.56
CA GLY A 68 -7.85 -8.99 -5.62
C GLY A 68 -9.01 -8.94 -6.58
N SER A 69 -9.63 -7.77 -6.68
CA SER A 69 -10.72 -7.55 -7.62
C SER A 69 -10.23 -7.67 -9.06
N PHE A 70 -9.01 -7.21 -9.38
CA PHE A 70 -8.37 -7.44 -10.68
C PHE A 70 -8.23 -8.94 -10.98
N PHE A 71 -7.67 -9.71 -10.04
CA PHE A 71 -7.45 -11.13 -10.24
C PHE A 71 -8.69 -12.00 -10.12
N LYS A 72 -9.81 -11.48 -9.59
CA LYS A 72 -11.07 -12.24 -9.48
C LYS A 72 -11.53 -12.78 -10.85
N ASN A 73 -11.30 -12.02 -11.92
CA ASN A 73 -11.60 -12.43 -13.28
C ASN A 73 -10.56 -13.41 -13.85
N TRP A 74 -9.31 -13.32 -13.40
CA TRP A 74 -8.19 -14.19 -13.79
C TRP A 74 -8.16 -15.53 -13.06
N THR A 75 -8.84 -15.69 -11.94
CA THR A 75 -8.94 -17.00 -11.29
C THR A 75 -10.14 -17.81 -11.78
N ASN A 76 -11.08 -17.20 -12.50
CA ASN A 76 -12.28 -17.91 -12.99
C ASN A 76 -11.99 -18.52 -14.35
N SER A 77 -11.78 -19.84 -14.43
CA SER A 77 -11.40 -20.57 -15.64
C SER A 77 -12.24 -20.20 -16.88
N ALA A 78 -13.55 -19.99 -16.71
CA ALA A 78 -14.43 -19.58 -17.80
C ALA A 78 -14.13 -18.17 -18.36
N ARG A 79 -13.75 -17.22 -17.49
CA ARG A 79 -13.40 -15.84 -17.90
C ARG A 79 -11.94 -15.71 -18.31
N VAL A 80 -11.09 -16.59 -17.82
CA VAL A 80 -9.66 -16.62 -18.15
C VAL A 80 -9.45 -16.79 -19.65
N ILE A 81 -10.21 -17.66 -20.31
CA ILE A 81 -10.12 -17.87 -21.77
C ILE A 81 -10.33 -16.55 -22.52
N SER A 82 -11.32 -15.74 -22.12
CA SER A 82 -11.60 -14.44 -22.73
C SER A 82 -10.52 -13.37 -22.47
N LEU A 83 -9.71 -13.56 -21.43
CA LEU A 83 -8.66 -12.64 -20.99
C LEU A 83 -7.30 -13.02 -21.58
N ILE A 84 -7.05 -14.32 -21.76
CA ILE A 84 -5.89 -14.86 -22.47
C ILE A 84 -6.02 -14.62 -23.97
N SER A 85 -7.25 -14.68 -24.52
CA SER A 85 -7.49 -14.43 -25.94
C SER A 85 -7.33 -12.96 -26.35
N LEU A 86 -7.22 -12.03 -25.39
CA LEU A 86 -6.92 -10.63 -25.70
C LEU A 86 -5.49 -10.56 -26.28
N PRO A 87 -5.30 -9.92 -27.46
CA PRO A 87 -4.00 -9.79 -28.10
C PRO A 87 -3.15 -8.70 -27.41
N ALA A 88 -2.92 -8.87 -26.11
CA ALA A 88 -2.20 -7.98 -25.24
C ALA A 88 -1.00 -8.72 -24.63
N SER A 89 0.13 -8.04 -24.53
CA SER A 89 1.32 -8.64 -23.93
C SER A 89 1.13 -8.81 -22.42
N VAL A 90 1.80 -9.81 -21.81
CA VAL A 90 1.84 -10.00 -20.35
C VAL A 90 2.23 -8.70 -19.64
N PHE A 91 3.19 -7.98 -20.22
CA PHE A 91 3.66 -6.70 -19.69
C PHE A 91 2.56 -5.62 -19.70
N GLU A 92 1.80 -5.49 -20.79
CA GLU A 92 0.65 -4.58 -20.86
C GLU A 92 -0.38 -4.90 -19.77
N LYS A 93 -0.66 -6.19 -19.53
CA LYS A 93 -1.61 -6.63 -18.50
C LYS A 93 -1.15 -6.24 -17.08
N ILE A 94 0.14 -6.44 -16.76
CA ILE A 94 0.71 -6.01 -15.47
C ILE A 94 0.75 -4.49 -15.35
N ALA A 95 1.10 -3.78 -16.42
CA ALA A 95 1.09 -2.32 -16.43
C ALA A 95 -0.31 -1.76 -16.13
N VAL A 96 -1.38 -2.40 -16.62
CA VAL A 96 -2.76 -1.99 -16.30
C VAL A 96 -3.05 -2.15 -14.80
N ILE A 97 -2.60 -3.25 -14.20
CA ILE A 97 -2.78 -3.47 -12.75
C ILE A 97 -2.02 -2.40 -11.96
N ILE A 98 -0.76 -2.13 -12.30
CA ILE A 98 0.05 -1.09 -11.64
C ILE A 98 -0.59 0.29 -11.82
N PHE A 99 -1.09 0.60 -13.02
CA PHE A 99 -1.74 1.87 -13.31
C PHE A 99 -2.94 2.11 -12.38
N TYR A 100 -3.83 1.13 -12.21
CA TYR A 100 -4.98 1.31 -11.34
C TYR A 100 -4.66 1.25 -9.85
N THR A 101 -3.82 0.31 -9.45
CA THR A 101 -3.57 0.03 -8.03
C THR A 101 -2.54 0.95 -7.41
N VAL A 102 -1.63 1.53 -8.19
CA VAL A 102 -0.60 2.45 -7.69
C VAL A 102 -0.89 3.87 -8.19
N ILE A 103 -0.85 4.08 -9.51
CA ILE A 103 -0.87 5.42 -10.10
C ILE A 103 -2.20 6.14 -9.86
N LEU A 104 -3.33 5.43 -10.02
CA LEU A 104 -4.66 6.00 -9.89
C LEU A 104 -5.19 5.91 -8.46
N LEU A 105 -4.96 4.81 -7.75
CA LEU A 105 -5.47 4.62 -6.40
C LEU A 105 -4.92 5.64 -5.41
N ILE A 106 -3.60 5.89 -5.42
CA ILE A 106 -2.96 6.79 -4.46
C ILE A 106 -3.55 8.21 -4.50
N PRO A 107 -3.61 8.93 -5.64
CA PRO A 107 -4.14 10.29 -5.67
C PRO A 107 -5.62 10.36 -5.33
N ILE A 108 -6.43 9.39 -5.78
CA ILE A 108 -7.86 9.33 -5.44
C ILE A 108 -8.04 9.09 -3.94
N PHE A 109 -7.33 8.11 -3.38
CA PHE A 109 -7.37 7.80 -1.96
C PHE A 109 -6.95 9.00 -1.13
N THR A 110 -5.83 9.63 -1.49
CA THR A 110 -5.32 10.84 -0.83
C THR A 110 -6.37 11.95 -0.85
N THR A 111 -6.95 12.23 -2.02
CA THR A 111 -7.95 13.30 -2.19
C THR A 111 -9.20 13.04 -1.34
N VAL A 112 -9.71 11.81 -1.33
CA VAL A 112 -10.91 11.46 -0.56
C VAL A 112 -10.63 11.47 0.94
N PHE A 113 -9.49 10.93 1.37
CA PHE A 113 -9.11 10.84 2.77
C PHE A 113 -8.84 12.21 3.40
N TYR A 114 -8.05 13.06 2.73
CA TYR A 114 -7.81 14.42 3.22
C TYR A 114 -9.04 15.32 3.02
N GLY A 115 -9.85 15.07 1.98
CA GLY A 115 -11.10 15.79 1.74
C GLY A 115 -12.13 15.56 2.84
N SER A 116 -12.33 14.31 3.28
CA SER A 116 -13.24 14.00 4.41
C SER A 116 -12.72 14.57 5.73
N TYR A 117 -11.41 14.53 5.95
CA TYR A 117 -10.77 15.16 7.11
C TYR A 117 -10.97 16.69 7.10
N PHE A 118 -10.81 17.35 5.95
CA PHE A 118 -11.03 18.78 5.80
C PHE A 118 -12.47 19.18 6.14
N LEU A 119 -13.45 18.39 5.71
CA LEU A 119 -14.86 18.64 6.01
C LEU A 119 -15.12 18.65 7.53
N ILE A 120 -14.58 17.68 8.28
CA ILE A 120 -14.77 17.61 9.74
C ILE A 120 -13.98 18.69 10.47
N SER A 121 -12.72 18.92 10.08
CA SER A 121 -11.84 19.88 10.75
C SER A 121 -12.25 21.33 10.52
N SER A 122 -12.97 21.64 9.43
CA SER A 122 -13.51 22.98 9.18
C SER A 122 -14.47 23.48 10.28
N GLU A 123 -15.09 22.57 11.04
CA GLU A 123 -15.93 22.91 12.19
C GLU A 123 -15.10 23.17 13.47
N SER A 124 -13.81 22.80 13.49
CA SER A 124 -12.91 22.98 14.63
C SER A 124 -12.10 24.28 14.48
N VAL A 125 -12.59 25.34 15.09
CA VAL A 125 -12.14 26.75 14.99
C VAL A 125 -10.62 26.99 15.20
N ASN A 126 -9.87 26.04 15.76
CA ASN A 126 -8.44 26.18 16.05
C ASN A 126 -7.53 25.10 15.43
N GLY A 127 -8.05 24.23 14.56
CA GLY A 127 -7.27 23.15 13.97
C GLY A 127 -6.45 23.60 12.76
N SER A 128 -5.15 23.83 12.93
CA SER A 128 -4.24 23.93 11.78
C SER A 128 -4.23 22.59 11.03
N LEU A 129 -4.68 22.57 9.78
CA LEU A 129 -4.67 21.39 8.94
C LEU A 129 -3.25 20.81 8.85
N PRO A 130 -3.05 19.49 8.98
CA PRO A 130 -1.76 18.84 8.73
C PRO A 130 -1.44 18.75 7.22
N LEU A 131 -1.66 19.83 6.48
CA LEU A 131 -1.28 19.97 5.06
C LEU A 131 0.23 19.84 4.85
N SER A 132 1.03 20.04 5.91
CA SER A 132 2.46 19.73 5.92
C SER A 132 2.75 18.27 5.52
N ALA A 133 1.85 17.34 5.85
CA ALA A 133 1.99 15.93 5.48
C ALA A 133 1.92 15.69 3.96
N LEU A 134 1.33 16.60 3.19
CA LEU A 134 1.22 16.53 1.72
C LEU A 134 2.35 17.27 0.98
N SER A 135 3.26 17.92 1.70
CA SER A 135 4.37 18.64 1.08
C SER A 135 5.33 17.67 0.39
N LEU A 136 5.41 17.74 -0.94
CA LEU A 136 6.37 16.99 -1.78
C LEU A 136 7.84 17.20 -1.36
N LYS A 137 8.15 18.32 -0.69
CA LYS A 137 9.51 18.64 -0.21
C LYS A 137 9.87 17.96 1.11
N GLN A 138 8.89 17.47 1.86
CA GLN A 138 9.14 16.73 3.09
C GLN A 138 9.07 15.23 2.80
N SER A 139 9.99 14.47 3.39
CA SER A 139 10.12 13.01 3.33
C SER A 139 8.85 12.13 3.52
N PRO A 140 7.72 12.54 4.16
CA PRO A 140 6.53 11.72 4.32
C PRO A 140 6.01 11.01 3.08
N LEU A 141 5.99 11.67 1.91
CA LEU A 141 5.36 11.06 0.74
C LEU A 141 6.13 9.80 0.28
N LEU A 142 7.46 9.86 0.30
CA LEU A 142 8.30 8.71 -0.03
C LEU A 142 8.17 7.62 1.05
N SER A 143 8.07 8.00 2.32
CA SER A 143 7.79 7.07 3.41
C SER A 143 6.43 6.36 3.26
N ILE A 144 5.45 6.93 2.54
CA ILE A 144 4.15 6.30 2.28
C ILE A 144 4.22 5.41 1.05
N LEU A 145 4.69 5.98 -0.06
CA LEU A 145 4.67 5.34 -1.37
C LEU A 145 5.44 4.03 -1.36
N LEU A 146 6.54 4.00 -0.64
CA LEU A 146 7.53 2.94 -0.76
C LEU A 146 7.10 1.65 -0.02
N PRO A 147 6.62 1.71 1.25
CA PRO A 147 5.96 0.57 1.88
C PRO A 147 4.68 0.16 1.14
N PHE A 148 3.89 1.12 0.65
CA PHE A 148 2.70 0.80 -0.12
C PHE A 148 3.03 0.02 -1.39
N ALA A 149 4.00 0.48 -2.20
CA ALA A 149 4.45 -0.20 -3.40
C ALA A 149 5.00 -1.60 -3.10
N PHE A 150 5.73 -1.75 -2.00
CA PHE A 150 6.19 -3.04 -1.50
C PHE A 150 5.03 -4.00 -1.24
N PHE A 151 4.07 -3.61 -0.41
CA PHE A 151 2.89 -4.45 -0.12
C PHE A 151 2.07 -4.73 -1.37
N GLN A 152 1.93 -3.75 -2.24
CA GLN A 152 1.19 -3.87 -3.48
C GLN A 152 1.82 -4.90 -4.43
N SER A 153 3.14 -4.89 -4.58
CA SER A 153 3.87 -5.90 -5.36
C SER A 153 3.78 -7.30 -4.73
N LEU A 154 3.78 -7.38 -3.40
CA LEU A 154 3.63 -8.62 -2.65
C LEU A 154 2.22 -9.20 -2.81
N PHE A 155 1.17 -8.39 -2.70
CA PHE A 155 -0.21 -8.83 -2.94
C PHE A 155 -0.41 -9.30 -4.38
N LEU A 156 0.17 -8.57 -5.35
CA LEU A 156 0.17 -8.99 -6.75
C LEU A 156 0.74 -10.41 -6.91
N LEU A 157 1.92 -10.66 -6.34
CA LEU A 157 2.58 -11.96 -6.40
C LEU A 157 1.71 -13.08 -5.77
N ILE A 158 1.17 -12.82 -4.59
CA ILE A 158 0.32 -13.78 -3.86
C ILE A 158 -0.95 -14.08 -4.65
N TYR A 159 -1.61 -13.07 -5.21
CA TYR A 159 -2.82 -13.29 -6.01
C TYR A 159 -2.54 -14.11 -7.27
N ILE A 160 -1.36 -13.96 -7.86
CA ILE A 160 -0.96 -14.78 -9.02
C ILE A 160 -0.64 -16.20 -8.58
N TRP A 161 -0.01 -16.42 -7.43
CA TRP A 161 0.38 -17.76 -6.97
C TRP A 161 -0.80 -18.59 -6.45
N PHE A 162 -1.65 -18.01 -5.62
CA PHE A 162 -2.64 -18.76 -4.85
C PHE A 162 -4.04 -18.74 -5.48
N GLN A 163 -4.81 -19.82 -5.28
CA GLN A 163 -6.22 -19.85 -5.67
C GLN A 163 -7.07 -18.98 -4.72
N LYS A 164 -8.28 -18.57 -5.15
CA LYS A 164 -9.16 -17.64 -4.40
C LYS A 164 -9.33 -17.95 -2.92
N ARG A 165 -9.51 -19.22 -2.54
CA ARG A 165 -9.71 -19.62 -1.13
C ARG A 165 -8.42 -19.55 -0.32
N GLN A 166 -7.29 -19.88 -0.95
CA GLN A 166 -5.98 -19.81 -0.33
C GLN A 166 -5.54 -18.36 -0.12
N PHE A 167 -5.97 -17.44 -0.99
CA PHE A 167 -5.64 -16.02 -0.86
C PHE A 167 -6.02 -15.43 0.52
N LEU A 168 -7.27 -15.63 0.97
CA LEU A 168 -7.72 -15.08 2.25
C LEU A 168 -6.92 -15.63 3.42
N ILE A 169 -6.55 -16.91 3.36
CA ILE A 169 -5.72 -17.57 4.38
C ILE A 169 -4.32 -16.97 4.35
N THR A 170 -3.71 -16.82 3.18
CA THR A 170 -2.37 -16.24 3.04
C THR A 170 -2.33 -14.78 3.52
N LEU A 171 -3.36 -13.98 3.18
CA LEU A 171 -3.48 -12.61 3.67
C LEU A 171 -3.60 -12.56 5.20
N LEU A 172 -4.42 -13.44 5.78
CA LEU A 172 -4.56 -13.53 7.24
C LEU A 172 -3.25 -13.96 7.91
N VAL A 173 -2.53 -14.92 7.35
CA VAL A 173 -1.21 -15.35 7.83
C VAL A 173 -0.19 -14.22 7.75
N ILE A 174 -0.19 -13.43 6.67
CA ILE A 174 0.72 -12.29 6.51
C ILE A 174 0.40 -11.19 7.53
N ILE A 175 -0.86 -10.82 7.69
CA ILE A 175 -1.27 -9.82 8.69
C ILE A 175 -0.87 -10.29 10.09
N THR A 176 -1.12 -11.56 10.40
CA THR A 176 -0.75 -12.17 11.68
C THR A 176 0.78 -12.19 11.86
N SER A 177 1.53 -12.51 10.82
CA SER A 177 2.99 -12.54 10.84
C SER A 177 3.59 -11.14 11.02
N ILE A 178 3.06 -10.12 10.35
CA ILE A 178 3.44 -8.71 10.54
C ILE A 178 3.16 -8.27 11.97
N PHE A 179 1.99 -8.65 12.52
CA PHE A 179 1.63 -8.36 13.90
C PHE A 179 2.62 -9.01 14.87
N ILE A 180 2.92 -10.30 14.71
CA ILE A 180 3.90 -11.02 15.53
C ILE A 180 5.29 -10.38 15.40
N ALA A 181 5.75 -10.10 14.18
CA ALA A 181 7.03 -9.46 13.91
C ALA A 181 7.11 -8.09 14.59
N TYR A 182 6.02 -7.32 14.60
CA TYR A 182 5.94 -6.05 15.30
C TYR A 182 6.16 -6.21 16.82
N PHE A 183 5.46 -7.15 17.47
CA PHE A 183 5.68 -7.40 18.91
C PHE A 183 7.09 -7.87 19.20
N LEU A 184 7.59 -8.84 18.42
CA LEU A 184 8.93 -9.39 18.60
C LEU A 184 10.02 -8.35 18.35
N ASN A 185 9.87 -7.47 17.35
CA ASN A 185 10.84 -6.42 17.04
C ASN A 185 10.99 -5.45 18.22
N ARG A 186 9.88 -5.11 18.89
CA ARG A 186 9.95 -4.30 20.12
C ARG A 186 10.75 -4.97 21.22
N TYR A 187 10.49 -6.24 21.50
CA TYR A 187 11.25 -6.98 22.50
C TYR A 187 12.74 -7.09 22.11
N TYR A 188 13.03 -7.34 20.83
CA TYR A 188 14.39 -7.44 20.30
C TYR A 188 15.18 -6.14 20.48
N ILE A 189 14.61 -4.99 20.11
CA ILE A 189 15.27 -3.68 20.24
C ILE A 189 15.49 -3.32 21.72
N GLN A 190 14.50 -3.59 22.59
CA GLN A 190 14.65 -3.36 24.03
C GLN A 190 15.76 -4.23 24.64
N TRP A 191 15.84 -5.49 24.21
CA TRP A 191 16.90 -6.41 24.63
C TRP A 191 18.29 -5.94 24.15
N LEU A 192 18.42 -5.57 22.87
CA LEU A 192 19.70 -5.13 22.28
C LEU A 192 20.22 -3.82 22.90
N THR A 193 19.31 -2.87 23.18
CA THR A 193 19.69 -1.54 23.69
C THR A 193 19.81 -1.49 25.21
N GLY A 194 19.37 -2.52 25.93
CA GLY A 194 19.28 -2.54 27.39
C GLY A 194 18.34 -1.47 27.98
N ASN A 195 17.54 -0.81 27.13
CA ASN A 195 16.74 0.34 27.49
C ASN A 195 15.25 0.00 27.46
N THR A 196 14.55 0.20 28.57
CA THR A 196 13.13 -0.23 28.71
C THR A 196 12.13 0.71 28.04
N ARG A 197 12.59 1.87 27.53
CA ARG A 197 11.74 2.93 26.98
C ARG A 197 12.03 3.24 25.51
N VAL A 198 12.13 2.22 24.68
CA VAL A 198 12.16 2.40 23.22
C VAL A 198 10.73 2.57 22.73
N GLY A 199 10.41 3.75 22.23
CA GLY A 199 9.18 4.03 21.48
C GLY A 199 9.31 3.46 20.08
N ILE A 200 8.39 2.58 19.70
CA ILE A 200 8.32 2.00 18.37
C ILE A 200 7.01 2.42 17.76
N TYR A 201 7.08 3.06 16.60
CA TYR A 201 5.89 3.48 15.88
C TYR A 201 5.21 2.24 15.28
N PRO A 202 3.89 2.11 15.46
CA PRO A 202 3.16 0.97 14.90
C PRO A 202 3.20 1.03 13.36
N PHE A 203 3.39 -0.15 12.75
CA PHE A 203 3.37 -0.44 11.30
C PHE A 203 4.60 -0.04 10.44
N GLU A 204 5.71 0.41 11.04
CA GLU A 204 6.99 0.45 10.32
C GLU A 204 7.70 -0.93 10.38
N LEU A 205 7.53 -1.75 9.34
CA LEU A 205 8.22 -3.05 9.23
C LEU A 205 9.75 -2.89 9.32
N PHE A 206 10.30 -1.82 8.75
CA PHE A 206 11.68 -1.39 8.91
C PHE A 206 11.69 0.08 9.29
N HIS A 207 12.17 0.39 10.50
CA HIS A 207 12.09 1.74 11.05
C HIS A 207 12.97 2.70 10.25
N SER A 208 12.35 3.65 9.55
CA SER A 208 13.10 4.72 8.87
C SER A 208 13.64 5.73 9.88
N ARG A 209 13.03 5.78 11.08
CA ARG A 209 13.44 6.60 12.22
C ARG A 209 13.39 5.77 13.49
N VAL A 210 14.52 5.71 14.21
CA VAL A 210 14.58 5.09 15.53
C VAL A 210 14.70 6.21 16.55
N GLU A 211 13.69 6.34 17.42
CA GLU A 211 13.74 7.34 18.49
C GLU A 211 14.44 6.77 19.72
N TYR A 212 15.61 7.33 20.03
CA TYR A 212 16.30 7.06 21.28
C TYR A 212 15.93 8.12 22.30
N HIS A 213 14.93 7.85 23.14
CA HIS A 213 14.66 8.71 24.29
C HIS A 213 15.77 8.56 25.34
N LYS A 214 16.79 9.45 25.30
CA LYS A 214 17.69 9.67 26.43
C LYS A 214 17.01 10.54 27.48
N ILE A 215 17.16 10.14 28.76
CA ILE A 215 16.48 10.65 29.98
C ILE A 215 16.72 12.15 30.30
N ARG A 216 17.29 12.98 29.41
CA ARG A 216 17.49 14.41 29.73
C ARG A 216 17.05 15.43 28.69
N ASN A 217 17.16 15.17 27.38
CA ASN A 217 16.94 16.24 26.38
C ASN A 217 16.02 15.87 25.21
N GLY A 218 15.40 14.69 25.19
CA GLY A 218 14.41 14.37 24.15
C GLY A 218 14.92 14.39 22.70
N CYS A 219 16.24 14.41 22.47
CA CYS A 219 16.79 14.50 21.12
C CYS A 219 16.51 13.22 20.32
N GLU A 220 15.80 13.39 19.20
CA GLU A 220 15.61 12.37 18.17
C GLU A 220 16.94 12.16 17.42
N ILE A 221 17.55 10.99 17.54
CA ILE A 221 18.71 10.61 16.73
C ILE A 221 18.23 9.69 15.62
N THR A 222 17.92 10.28 14.46
CA THR A 222 17.71 9.51 13.24
C THR A 222 19.06 9.26 12.57
N SER A 223 19.30 8.01 12.17
CA SER A 223 20.47 7.67 11.36
C SER A 223 20.05 7.66 9.90
N ASP A 224 20.50 8.66 9.13
CA ASP A 224 20.25 8.75 7.69
C ASP A 224 20.70 7.48 6.96
N LEU A 225 21.73 6.80 7.46
CA LEU A 225 22.22 5.54 6.91
C LEU A 225 21.15 4.43 7.01
N ILE A 226 20.48 4.30 8.17
CA ILE A 226 19.42 3.30 8.36
C ILE A 226 18.22 3.61 7.45
N ALA A 227 17.83 4.88 7.38
CA ALA A 227 16.74 5.32 6.49
C ALA A 227 17.04 4.99 5.02
N ASN A 228 18.25 5.31 4.55
CA ASN A 228 18.69 5.03 3.18
C ASN A 228 18.78 3.53 2.89
N MET A 229 19.26 2.72 3.84
CA MET A 229 19.28 1.26 3.70
C MET A 229 17.86 0.69 3.58
N ASN A 230 16.90 1.17 4.38
CA ASN A 230 15.52 0.71 4.30
C ASN A 230 14.88 1.06 2.96
N ILE A 231 15.07 2.29 2.47
CA ILE A 231 14.60 2.71 1.15
C ILE A 231 15.14 1.78 0.06
N LEU A 232 16.43 1.45 0.13
CA LEU A 232 17.08 0.53 -0.81
C LEU A 232 16.48 -0.88 -0.72
N ILE A 233 16.35 -1.45 0.49
CA ILE A 233 15.82 -2.79 0.70
C ILE A 233 14.40 -2.91 0.14
N TYR A 234 13.50 -2.00 0.50
CA TYR A 234 12.13 -2.01 0.00
C TYR A 234 12.08 -1.84 -1.52
N SER A 235 12.90 -0.97 -2.10
CA SER A 235 12.94 -0.77 -3.56
C SER A 235 13.37 -2.05 -4.28
N ILE A 236 14.43 -2.71 -3.81
CA ILE A 236 14.90 -3.98 -4.38
C ILE A 236 13.83 -5.06 -4.24
N MET A 237 13.25 -5.24 -3.04
CA MET A 237 12.20 -6.25 -2.82
C MET A 237 10.97 -6.00 -3.71
N THR A 238 10.55 -4.74 -3.84
CA THR A 238 9.42 -4.36 -4.71
C THR A 238 9.68 -4.74 -6.16
N ILE A 239 10.88 -4.43 -6.67
CA ILE A 239 11.29 -4.79 -8.04
C ILE A 239 11.30 -6.31 -8.21
N LEU A 240 11.89 -7.05 -7.26
CA LEU A 240 11.94 -8.51 -7.31
C LEU A 240 10.54 -9.14 -7.31
N PHE A 241 9.60 -8.64 -6.49
CA PHE A 241 8.23 -9.14 -6.49
C PHE A 241 7.46 -8.84 -7.77
N TYR A 242 7.68 -7.67 -8.39
CA TYR A 242 7.11 -7.39 -9.71
C TYR A 242 7.69 -8.30 -10.80
N ILE A 243 9.01 -8.53 -10.79
CA ILE A 243 9.67 -9.45 -11.72
C ILE A 243 9.14 -10.89 -11.53
N ALA A 244 9.05 -11.37 -10.29
CA ALA A 244 8.51 -12.68 -9.97
C ALA A 244 7.03 -12.81 -10.41
N SER A 245 6.24 -11.75 -10.21
CA SER A 245 4.85 -11.68 -10.66
C SER A 245 4.76 -11.78 -12.19
N TYR A 246 5.64 -11.08 -12.91
CA TYR A 246 5.71 -11.13 -14.37
C TYR A 246 6.02 -12.53 -14.90
N PHE A 247 7.06 -13.18 -14.39
CA PHE A 247 7.41 -14.53 -14.84
C PHE A 247 6.34 -15.54 -14.50
N LYS A 248 5.72 -15.46 -13.30
CA LYS A 248 4.64 -16.38 -12.94
C LYS A 248 3.39 -16.18 -13.79
N LEU A 249 3.07 -14.93 -14.14
CA LEU A 249 1.96 -14.64 -15.03
C LEU A 249 2.21 -15.21 -16.43
N LYS A 250 3.44 -15.08 -16.93
CA LYS A 250 3.86 -15.65 -18.22
C LYS A 250 3.78 -17.18 -18.24
N GLU A 251 4.18 -17.85 -17.15
CA GLU A 251 4.06 -19.31 -16.99
C GLU A 251 2.59 -19.76 -17.05
N LYS A 252 1.65 -18.97 -16.53
CA LYS A 252 0.22 -19.29 -16.54
C LYS A 252 -0.48 -19.09 -17.90
N GLU A 253 0.14 -18.37 -18.82
CA GLU A 253 -0.41 -18.15 -20.16
C GLU A 253 -0.01 -19.24 -21.17
N ILE A 254 1.03 -20.02 -20.87
CA ILE A 254 1.51 -21.17 -21.66
C ILE A 254 0.70 -22.41 -21.28
#